data_AF-A0AAW4XXE1-F1
#
_entry.id   AF-A0AAW4XXE1-F1
#
_cell.length_a   1.000
_cell.length_b   1.000
_cell.length_c   1.000
_cell.angle_alpha   90.00
_cell.angle_beta   90.00
_cell.angle_gamma   90.00
#
_symmetry.space_group_name_H-M   'P 1'
#
loop_
_entity.id
_entity.type
_entity.pdbx_description
1 polymer ?
#
loop_
_entity_poly.entity_id
_entity_poly.type
_entity_poly.pdbx_seq_one_letter_code
_entity_poly.pdbx_strand_id
1 'polypeptide(L)' 'MKCRDYIFQLTSGQLEDAGTATQIAAWQHRMVCFRCRAFTRNDQALQGLLKGYSEHIQAPQHPAAKPADK' A
#
# COMPACT_ATOMS: atom_id res chain seq x y z
N MET A 1 -4.37 -17.64 -12.86
CA MET A 1 -3.83 -17.26 -11.53
C MET A 1 -4.87 -17.54 -10.46
N LYS A 2 -4.47 -18.05 -9.29
CA LYS A 2 -5.37 -18.26 -8.14
C LYS A 2 -5.40 -17.01 -7.26
N CYS A 3 -6.48 -16.81 -6.48
CA CYS A 3 -6.59 -15.67 -5.55
C CYS A 3 -5.41 -15.60 -4.56
N ARG A 4 -4.91 -16.75 -4.09
CA ARG A 4 -3.74 -16.83 -3.20
C ARG A 4 -2.49 -16.24 -3.86
N ASP A 5 -2.23 -16.62 -5.10
CA ASP A 5 -1.05 -16.15 -5.85
C ASP A 5 -1.13 -14.64 -6.09
N TYR A 6 -2.33 -14.15 -6.45
CA TYR A 6 -2.59 -12.73 -6.62
C TYR A 6 -2.32 -11.92 -5.35
N ILE A 7 -2.91 -12.35 -4.23
CA ILE A 7 -2.75 -11.66 -2.94
C ILE A 7 -1.28 -11.64 -2.55
N PHE A 8 -0.59 -12.77 -2.64
CA PHE A 8 0.82 -12.86 -2.31
C PHE A 8 1.68 -11.92 -3.18
N GLN A 9 1.49 -11.94 -4.50
CA GLN A 9 2.24 -11.07 -5.41
C GLN A 9 1.94 -9.58 -5.18
N LEU A 10 0.70 -9.24 -4.86
CA LEU A 10 0.28 -7.88 -4.55
C LEU A 10 0.93 -7.37 -3.27
N THR A 11 0.81 -8.10 -2.16
CA THR A 11 1.26 -7.62 -0.83
C THR A 11 2.77 -7.69 -0.65
N SER A 12 3.47 -8.51 -1.43
CA SER A 12 4.93 -8.63 -1.39
C SER A 12 5.67 -7.64 -2.30
N GLY A 13 4.94 -6.85 -3.10
CA GLY A 13 5.53 -5.96 -4.12
C GLY A 13 6.04 -6.69 -5.37
N GLN A 14 6.04 -8.03 -5.39
CA GLN A 14 6.54 -8.83 -6.51
C GLN A 14 5.79 -8.57 -7.82
N LEU A 15 4.58 -8.01 -7.76
CA LEU A 15 3.80 -7.68 -8.95
C LEU A 15 4.43 -6.55 -9.78
N GLU A 16 5.14 -5.62 -9.15
CA GLU A 16 5.79 -4.49 -9.81
C GLU A 16 7.01 -4.95 -10.61
N ASP A 17 7.76 -5.91 -10.05
CA ASP A 17 8.94 -6.53 -10.68
C ASP A 17 8.58 -7.71 -11.60
N ALA A 18 7.30 -8.09 -11.68
CA ALA A 18 6.87 -9.22 -12.49
C ALA A 18 6.91 -8.89 -14.00
N GLY A 19 7.20 -9.91 -14.81
CA GLY A 19 7.11 -9.79 -16.27
C GLY A 19 5.70 -9.41 -16.76
N THR A 20 5.63 -8.81 -17.95
CA THR A 20 4.39 -8.24 -18.54
C THR A 20 3.22 -9.24 -18.59
N ALA A 21 3.49 -10.50 -18.89
CA ALA A 21 2.47 -11.56 -18.92
C ALA A 21 1.82 -11.77 -17.53
N THR A 22 2.60 -11.72 -16.46
CA THR A 22 2.12 -11.88 -15.08
C THR A 22 1.31 -10.66 -14.65
N GLN A 23 1.75 -9.44 -15.01
CA GLN A 23 0.99 -8.22 -14.74
C GLN A 23 -0.38 -8.25 -15.42
N ILE A 24 -0.44 -8.67 -16.69
CA ILE A 24 -1.69 -8.82 -17.44
C ILE A 24 -2.60 -9.85 -16.77
N ALA A 25 -2.06 -11.02 -16.40
CA ALA A 25 -2.83 -12.05 -15.71
C ALA A 25 -3.39 -11.56 -14.36
N ALA A 26 -2.60 -10.78 -13.62
CA ALA A 26 -3.00 -10.15 -12.36
C ALA A 26 -4.13 -9.13 -12.55
N TRP A 27 -3.99 -8.27 -13.56
CA TRP A 27 -5.00 -7.30 -13.93
C TRP A 27 -6.31 -7.97 -14.34
N GLN A 28 -6.26 -8.98 -15.23
CA GLN A 28 -7.42 -9.75 -15.65
C GLN A 28 -8.14 -10.39 -14.46
N HIS A 29 -7.40 -11.04 -13.56
CA HIS A 29 -7.99 -11.65 -12.37
C HIS A 29 -8.67 -10.64 -11.46
N ARG A 30 -8.05 -9.47 -11.24
CA ARG A 30 -8.64 -8.39 -10.44
C ARG A 30 -9.96 -7.90 -11.04
N MET A 31 -10.10 -7.88 -12.36
CA MET A 31 -11.35 -7.46 -13.00
C MET A 31 -12.49 -8.45 -12.80
N VAL A 32 -12.20 -9.76 -12.90
CA VAL A 32 -13.24 -10.80 -12.83
C VAL A 32 -13.55 -11.26 -11.40
N CYS A 33 -12.60 -11.15 -10.49
CA CYS A 33 -12.75 -11.61 -9.11
C CYS A 33 -13.12 -10.45 -8.18
N PHE A 34 -14.40 -10.34 -7.82
CA PHE A 34 -14.89 -9.30 -6.91
C PHE A 34 -14.15 -9.29 -5.55
N ARG A 35 -13.82 -10.46 -5.00
CA ARG A 35 -13.09 -10.58 -3.73
C ARG A 35 -11.71 -9.94 -3.82
N CYS A 36 -10.95 -10.25 -4.86
CA CYS A 36 -9.62 -9.67 -5.05
C CYS A 36 -9.70 -8.19 -5.39
N ARG A 37 -10.73 -7.75 -6.14
CA ARG A 37 -10.98 -6.31 -6.36
C ARG A 37 -11.21 -5.55 -5.06
N ALA A 38 -12.04 -6.09 -4.17
CA ALA A 38 -12.28 -5.51 -2.85
C ALA A 38 -11.02 -5.52 -1.98
N PHE A 39 -10.26 -6.63 -2.00
CA PHE A 39 -8.99 -6.73 -1.31
C PHE A 39 -8.01 -5.63 -1.75
N THR A 40 -7.78 -5.45 -3.06
CA THR A 40 -6.87 -4.41 -3.56
C THR A 40 -7.29 -3.01 -3.14
N ARG A 41 -8.60 -2.72 -3.13
CA ARG A 41 -9.10 -1.41 -2.67
C ARG A 41 -8.79 -1.18 -1.20
N ASN A 42 -8.99 -2.21 -0.37
CA ASN A 42 -8.72 -2.12 1.07
C ASN A 42 -7.23 -2.01 1.36
N ASP A 43 -6.41 -2.77 0.64
CA ASP A 43 -4.96 -2.75 0.76
C ASP A 43 -4.39 -1.36 0.42
N GLN A 44 -4.85 -0.75 -0.68
CA GLN A 44 -4.49 0.63 -1.05
C GLN A 44 -4.88 1.66 0.02
N ALA A 45 -6.08 1.53 0.60
CA ALA A 45 -6.51 2.41 1.69
C ALA A 45 -5.62 2.25 2.94
N LEU A 46 -5.25 1.01 3.28
CA LEU A 46 -4.38 0.71 4.41
C LEU A 46 -2.97 1.26 4.22
N GLN A 47 -2.40 1.10 3.01
CA GLN A 47 -1.10 1.68 2.67
C GLN A 47 -1.12 3.21 2.78
N GLY A 48 -2.20 3.87 2.38
CA GLY A 48 -2.36 5.31 2.54
C GLY A 48 -2.37 5.76 4.01
N LEU A 49 -3.08 5.03 4.87
CA LEU A 49 -3.09 5.29 6.32
C LEU A 49 -1.71 5.07 6.96
N LEU A 50 -1.03 3.97 6.61
CA LEU A 50 0.31 3.66 7.08
C LEU A 50 1.32 4.75 6.67
N LYS A 51 1.23 5.23 5.44
CA LYS A 51 2.08 6.32 4.93
C LYS A 51 1.87 7.59 5.74
N GLY A 52 0.62 8.03 5.93
CA GLY A 52 0.32 9.21 6.73
C GLY A 52 0.79 9.08 8.19
N TYR A 53 0.68 7.89 8.77
CA TYR A 53 1.21 7.62 10.11
C TYR A 53 2.74 7.68 10.16
N SER A 54 3.43 7.11 9.17
CA SER A 54 4.90 7.18 9.09
C SER A 54 5.41 8.61 8.95
N GLU A 55 4.74 9.43 8.14
CA GLU A 55 5.04 10.86 7.97
C GLU A 55 4.84 11.63 9.29
N HIS A 56 3.80 11.29 10.06
CA HIS A 56 3.55 11.89 11.37
C HIS A 56 4.66 11.57 12.39
N ILE A 57 5.19 10.35 12.40
CA ILE A 57 6.30 9.96 13.30
C ILE A 57 7.63 10.57 12.84
N GLN A 58 7.85 10.64 11.52
CA GLN A 58 9.10 11.14 10.94
C GLN A 58 9.15 12.67 10.88
N ALA A 59 8.04 13.37 11.12
CA ALA A 59 8.04 14.81 11.28
C ALA A 59 9.02 15.18 12.41
N PRO A 60 10.07 15.97 12.15
CA PRO A 60 10.99 16.38 13.19
C PRO A 60 10.18 17.14 14.24
N GLN A 61 10.19 16.64 15.48
CA GLN A 61 9.63 17.38 16.60
C GLN A 61 10.50 18.63 16.75
N HIS A 62 10.07 19.75 16.18
CA HIS A 62 10.63 21.05 16.52
C HIS A 62 10.27 21.27 17.99
N PRO A 63 11.26 21.28 18.92
CA PRO A 63 10.94 21.64 20.29
C PRO A 63 10.43 23.09 20.28
N ALA A 64 9.26 23.29 20.88
CA ALA A 64 8.64 24.59 21.03
C ALA A 64 9.67 25.61 21.52
N ALA A 65 9.74 26.76 20.84
CA ALA A 65 10.57 27.88 21.29
C ALA A 65 10.23 28.18 22.75
N LYS A 66 11.24 28.09 23.63
CA LYS A 66 11.08 28.45 25.04
C LYS A 66 10.53 29.89 25.12
N PRO A 67 9.50 30.15 25.95
CA PRO A 67 9.09 31.53 26.19
C PRO A 67 10.27 32.28 26.80
N ALA A 68 10.56 33.46 26.26
CA ALA A 68 11.58 34.35 26.79
C ALA A 68 11.09 34.90 28.14
N ASP A 69 11.70 34.44 29.22
CA ASP A 69 11.56 35.05 30.55
C ASP A 69 12.11 36.49 30.48
N LYS A 70 11.34 37.43 31.02
CA LYS A 70 11.64 38.86 31.06
C LYS A 70 11.70 39.33 32.51
#